data_AF-A0A955L4S1-F1
#
_entry.id   AF-A0A955L4S1-F1
#
_cell.length_a   1.000
_cell.length_b   1.000
_cell.length_c   1.000
_cell.angle_alpha   90.00
_cell.angle_beta   90.00
_cell.angle_gamma   90.00
#
_symmetry.space_group_name_H-M   'P 1'
#
loop_
_entity.id
_entity.type
_entity.pdbx_description
1 polymer ?
#
loop_
_entity_poly.entity_id
_entity_poly.type
_entity_poly.pdbx_seq_one_letter_code
_entity_poly.pdbx_strand_id
1 'polypeptide(L)' 'MDIFRVIQIFADYVTYDLLQLTMHSYWGDALNFFIYDVIKIGLLLVLINFIMAVVRYYLPIEKIRDILTK' A
#
# COMPACT_ATOMS: atom_id res chain seq x y z
N MET A 1 -13.24 10.81 -5.79
CA MET A 1 -12.09 11.25 -4.97
C MET A 1 -11.24 10.02 -4.73
N ASP A 2 -10.06 9.95 -5.34
CA ASP A 2 -9.21 8.76 -5.33
C ASP A 2 -8.46 8.66 -4.00
N ILE A 3 -8.60 7.55 -3.29
CA ILE A 3 -7.94 7.31 -1.99
C ILE A 3 -6.42 7.41 -2.10
N PHE A 4 -5.86 7.01 -3.24
CA PHE A 4 -4.42 7.03 -3.50
C PHE A 4 -3.88 8.40 -3.94
N ARG A 5 -4.73 9.43 -4.03
CA ARG A 5 -4.31 10.78 -4.45
C ARG A 5 -3.25 11.36 -3.52
N VAL A 6 -3.31 11.07 -2.23
CA VAL A 6 -2.29 11.51 -1.26
C VAL A 6 -0.92 10.93 -1.60
N ILE A 7 -0.87 9.68 -2.05
CA ILE A 7 0.37 9.02 -2.48
C ILE A 7 0.89 9.66 -3.77
N GLN A 8 -0.02 9.98 -4.71
CA GLN A 8 0.35 10.67 -5.95
C GLN A 8 0.96 12.05 -5.67
N ILE A 9 0.33 12.87 -4.82
CA ILE A 9 0.85 14.19 -4.43
C ILE A 9 2.24 14.07 -3.79
N PHE A 10 2.44 13.04 -2.97
CA PHE A 10 3.75 12.76 -2.38
C PHE A 10 4.79 12.37 -3.44
N ALA A 11 4.42 11.49 -4.38
CA ALA A 11 5.30 11.07 -5.47
C ALA A 11 5.66 12.26 -6.39
N ASP A 12 4.69 13.13 -6.67
CA ASP A 12 4.89 14.35 -7.46
C ASP A 12 5.86 15.31 -6.76
N TYR A 13 5.68 15.54 -5.46
CA TYR A 13 6.57 16.37 -4.65
C TYR A 13 7.99 15.81 -4.61
N VAL A 14 8.17 14.51 -4.36
CA VAL A 14 9.50 13.89 -4.29
C VAL A 14 10.19 13.91 -5.65
N THR A 15 9.45 13.76 -6.74
CA THR A 15 10.05 13.64 -8.08
C THR A 15 10.32 15.01 -8.71
N TYR A 16 9.33 15.90 -8.70
CA TYR A 16 9.40 17.15 -9.46
C TYR A 16 9.91 18.31 -8.59
N ASP A 17 9.56 18.36 -7.30
CA ASP A 17 10.01 19.46 -6.41
C ASP A 17 11.37 19.17 -5.76
N LEU A 18 11.57 17.95 -5.22
CA LEU A 18 12.81 17.59 -4.52
C LEU A 18 13.96 17.25 -5.48
N LEU A 19 13.68 16.45 -6.52
CA LEU A 19 14.68 16.02 -7.48
C LEU A 19 14.79 16.93 -8.71
N GLN A 20 13.94 17.97 -8.80
CA GLN A 20 13.91 18.95 -9.89
C GLN A 20 13.85 18.32 -11.29
N LEU A 21 13.25 17.13 -11.41
CA LEU A 21 13.07 16.48 -12.71
C LEU A 21 11.98 17.22 -13.49
N THR A 22 12.16 17.34 -14.80
CA THR A 22 11.16 17.99 -15.65
C THR A 22 9.89 17.16 -15.69
N MET A 23 8.74 17.79 -15.44
CA MET A 23 7.43 17.19 -15.72
C MET A 23 7.35 16.72 -17.17
N HIS A 24 6.79 15.53 -17.40
CA HIS A 24 6.71 14.88 -18.72
C HIS A 24 8.05 14.45 -19.33
N SER A 25 9.11 14.38 -18.53
CA SER A 25 10.32 13.68 -18.95
C SER A 25 10.17 12.17 -18.70
N TYR A 26 10.70 11.36 -19.62
CA TYR A 26 10.65 9.90 -19.49
C TYR A 26 11.21 9.41 -18.14
N TRP A 27 12.29 10.02 -17.67
CA TRP A 27 12.92 9.68 -16.39
C TRP A 27 12.14 10.18 -15.17
N GLY A 28 11.57 11.39 -15.24
CA GLY A 28 10.72 11.93 -14.19
C GLY A 28 9.46 11.08 -13.99
N ASP A 29 8.76 10.78 -15.09
CA ASP A 29 7.52 10.02 -15.03
C ASP A 29 7.77 8.57 -14.57
N ALA A 30 8.87 7.94 -15.01
CA ALA A 30 9.24 6.60 -14.54
C ALA A 30 9.54 6.56 -13.03
N LEU A 31 10.26 7.57 -12.51
CA LEU A 31 10.58 7.64 -11.09
C LEU A 31 9.34 7.94 -10.24
N ASN A 32 8.49 8.86 -10.69
CA ASN A 32 7.21 9.17 -10.05
C ASN A 32 6.34 7.92 -9.94
N PHE A 33 6.17 7.21 -11.06
CA PHE A 33 5.41 5.97 -11.12
C PHE A 33 5.98 4.91 -10.17
N PHE A 34 7.31 4.76 -10.14
CA PHE A 34 7.97 3.80 -9.25
C PHE A 34 7.71 4.11 -7.78
N ILE A 35 7.86 5.38 -7.36
CA ILE A 35 7.62 5.80 -5.97
C ILE A 35 6.15 5.56 -5.60
N TYR A 36 5.22 5.95 -6.46
CA TYR A 36 3.80 5.75 -6.26
C TYR A 36 3.45 4.25 -6.10
N ASP A 37 3.92 3.41 -7.01
CA ASP A 37 3.58 1.98 -7.02
C ASP A 37 4.23 1.22 -5.86
N VAL A 38 5.49 1.52 -5.50
CA VAL A 38 6.16 0.90 -4.35
C VAL A 38 5.42 1.19 -3.05
N ILE A 39 5.04 2.45 -2.82
CA ILE A 39 4.29 2.84 -1.62
C ILE A 39 2.90 2.21 -1.63
N LYS A 40 2.21 2.22 -2.77
CA LYS A 40 0.86 1.68 -2.91
C LYS A 40 0.82 0.16 -2.64
N ILE A 41 1.72 -0.60 -3.25
CA ILE A 41 1.81 -2.05 -3.04
C ILE A 41 2.26 -2.35 -1.61
N GLY A 42 3.25 -1.62 -1.08
CA GLY A 42 3.70 -1.76 0.31
C GLY A 42 2.57 -1.57 1.31
N LEU A 43 1.75 -0.53 1.13
CA LEU A 43 0.58 -0.26 1.98
C LEU A 43 -0.45 -1.39 1.90
N LEU A 44 -0.75 -1.88 0.70
CA LEU A 44 -1.67 -3.00 0.51
C LEU A 44 -1.16 -4.29 1.16
N LEU A 45 0.14 -4.57 1.05
CA LEU A 45 0.76 -5.72 1.71
C LEU A 45 0.66 -5.63 3.23
N VAL A 46 0.95 -4.46 3.81
CA VAL A 46 0.78 -4.23 5.25
C VAL A 46 -0.67 -4.41 5.66
N LEU A 47 -1.62 -3.86 4.89
CA LEU A 47 -3.05 -3.98 5.16
C LEU A 47 -3.51 -5.45 5.15
N ILE A 48 -3.16 -6.20 4.11
CA ILE A 48 -3.53 -7.62 4.00
C ILE A 48 -2.89 -8.44 5.12
N ASN A 49 -1.61 -8.21 5.43
CA ASN A 49 -0.93 -8.89 6.53
C ASN A 49 -1.58 -8.55 7.88
N PHE A 50 -1.96 -7.30 8.09
CA PHE A 50 -2.65 -6.88 9.30
C PHE A 50 -4.01 -7.57 9.43
N ILE A 51 -4.81 -7.60 8.36
CA ILE A 51 -6.09 -8.32 8.34
C ILE A 51 -5.87 -9.80 8.65
N MET A 52 -4.88 -10.45 8.04
CA MET A 52 -4.54 -11.86 8.32
C MET A 52 -4.15 -12.08 9.78
N ALA A 53 -3.37 -11.18 10.37
CA ALA A 53 -2.99 -11.24 11.78
C ALA A 53 -4.21 -11.11 12.70
N VAL A 54 -5.11 -10.16 12.40
CA VAL A 54 -6.38 -9.96 13.12
C VAL A 54 -7.26 -11.19 13.01
N VAL A 55 -7.46 -11.74 11.81
CA VAL A 55 -8.27 -12.96 11.59
C VAL A 55 -7.73 -14.11 12.43
N ARG A 56 -6.42 -14.36 12.42
CA ARG A 56 -5.80 -15.42 13.24
C ARG A 56 -5.99 -15.20 14.74
N TYR A 57 -5.96 -13.95 15.19
CA TYR A 57 -6.18 -13.60 16.59
C TYR A 57 -7.63 -13.84 17.03
N TYR A 58 -8.62 -13.46 16.22
CA TYR A 58 -10.04 -13.60 16.55
C TYR A 58 -10.61 -15.00 16.28
N LEU A 59 -10.06 -15.73 15.30
CA LEU A 59 -10.45 -17.10 14.94
C LEU A 59 -9.31 -18.10 15.22
N PRO A 60 -8.92 -18.29 16.49
CA PRO A 60 -7.98 -19.34 16.83
C PRO A 60 -8.61 -20.70 16.51
N ILE A 61 -7.83 -21.58 15.89
CA ILE A 61 -8.27 -22.88 15.36
C ILE A 61 -8.96 -23.72 16.44
N GLU A 62 -8.58 -23.58 17.71
CA GLU A 62 -9.23 -24.26 18.84
C GLU A 62 -10.71 -23.86 18.98
N LYS A 63 -11.03 -22.57 18.88
CA LYS A 63 -12.44 -22.10 18.95
C LYS A 63 -13.27 -22.57 17.77
N ILE A 64 -12.66 -22.65 16.58
CA ILE A 64 -13.35 -23.16 15.38
C ILE A 64 -13.70 -24.65 15.55
N ARG A 65 -12.80 -25.44 16.14
CA ARG A 65 -13.04 -26.86 16.43
C ARG A 65 -14.17 -27.06 17.43
N ASP A 66 -14.24 -26.26 18.48
CA ASP A 66 -15.31 -26.36 19.49
C ASP A 66 -16.69 -25.99 18.93
N ILE A 67 -16.75 -25.06 17.97
CA ILE A 67 -18.01 -24.69 17.28
C ILE A 67 -18.48 -25.81 16.35
N LEU A 68 -17.57 -26.53 15.69
CA LEU A 68 -17.90 -27.59 14.71
C LEU A 68 -18.12 -28.98 15.33
N THR A 69 -17.63 -29.20 16.56
CA THR A 69 -17.76 -30.49 17.27
C THR A 69 -19.03 -30.57 18.13
N LYS A 70 -19.80 -29.48 18.19
CA LYS A 70 -21.17 -29.44 18.72
C LYS A 70 -22.18 -29.53 17.59
#